data_AF-A0A4R9H6R5-F1
#
_entry.id   AF-A0A4R9H6R5-F1
#
_cell.length_a   1.000
_cell.length_b   1.000
_cell.length_c   1.000
_cell.angle_alpha   90.00
_cell.angle_beta   90.00
_cell.angle_gamma   90.00
#
_symmetry.space_group_name_H-M   'P 1'
#
loop_
_entity.id
_entity.type
_entity.pdbx_description
1 polymer ?
#
loop_
_entity_poly.entity_id
_entity_poly.type
_entity_poly.pdbx_seq_one_letter_code
_entity_poly.pdbx_strand_id
1 'polypeptide(L)'
;MKVVTIAVFTYILLIYNAFGEEKKTNPVSEFKILKLNQNEVQGIYHFSSPAQWAKILNVKEPGPWICSQIDNKKNSIRIKFVNNPEVFQLSIIQTENDFISVEYNNIIILKGVFVQEKGEDWTSIKFFDSSEQVDPRARYARRMTGSQYRNSYFVKKVQNLEDCEMEYKIGGCTQDPIENREWSNCKPPGYKNLK
;
A
#
# COMPACT_ATOMS: atom_id res chain seq x y z
N MET A 1 -28.18 81.14 7.71
CA MET A 1 -26.70 81.10 7.56
C MET A 1 -26.20 79.92 8.37
N LYS A 2 -25.24 79.08 7.96
CA LYS A 2 -24.52 78.83 6.71
C LYS A 2 -23.84 77.46 6.98
N VAL A 3 -24.08 76.46 6.13
CA VAL A 3 -23.12 75.90 5.15
C VAL A 3 -22.16 74.85 5.73
N VAL A 4 -22.40 73.62 5.27
CA VAL A 4 -21.49 72.47 5.17
C VAL A 4 -20.33 72.82 4.22
N THR A 5 -19.08 72.44 4.51
CA THR A 5 -18.09 72.10 3.46
C THR A 5 -17.02 71.13 3.99
N ILE A 6 -16.73 70.13 3.16
CA ILE A 6 -15.77 69.03 3.25
C ILE A 6 -14.42 69.43 2.61
N ALA A 7 -13.29 68.93 3.12
CA ALA A 7 -12.01 68.69 2.39
C ALA A 7 -11.14 67.80 3.31
N VAL A 8 -10.83 66.52 3.05
CA VAL A 8 -10.08 65.80 1.97
C VAL A 8 -8.57 66.14 1.91
N PHE A 9 -7.79 65.05 1.79
CA PHE A 9 -6.34 64.88 1.45
C PHE A 9 -5.39 64.66 2.64
N THR A 10 -4.39 63.76 2.67
CA THR A 10 -3.93 62.55 1.93
C THR A 10 -2.68 62.07 2.68
N TYR A 11 -2.37 60.76 2.65
CA TYR A 11 -1.04 60.07 2.65
C TYR A 11 -1.21 58.68 3.29
N ILE A 12 -1.37 57.61 2.50
CA ILE A 12 -0.30 56.78 1.87
C ILE A 12 0.56 56.08 2.94
N LEU A 13 0.30 54.80 3.25
CA LEU A 13 0.89 53.60 2.63
C LEU A 13 2.27 53.25 3.21
N LEU A 14 2.31 52.28 4.14
CA LEU A 14 3.45 51.41 4.47
C LEU A 14 2.83 50.07 4.94
N ILE A 15 2.46 49.19 3.99
CA ILE A 15 3.26 48.04 3.52
C ILE A 15 3.41 47.01 4.66
N TYR A 16 2.48 46.06 4.78
CA TYR A 16 2.55 44.72 4.17
C TYR A 16 3.93 44.06 4.31
N ASN A 17 4.02 43.02 5.14
CA ASN A 17 4.75 41.76 4.93
C ASN A 17 5.16 41.17 6.29
N ALA A 18 4.19 40.57 6.98
CA ALA A 18 4.47 39.64 8.05
C ALA A 18 3.74 38.33 7.73
N PHE A 19 4.53 37.37 7.24
CA PHE A 19 4.25 35.93 7.25
C PHE A 19 3.10 35.43 6.38
N GLY A 20 3.25 35.63 5.07
CA GLY A 20 2.80 34.65 4.08
C GLY A 20 3.97 33.75 3.70
N GLU A 21 4.44 32.88 4.60
CA GLU A 21 5.17 31.70 4.13
C GLU A 21 4.12 30.79 3.50
N GLU A 22 3.93 30.94 2.19
CA GLU A 22 3.33 29.89 1.39
C GLU A 22 4.15 28.63 1.65
N LYS A 23 3.58 27.71 2.44
CA LYS A 23 4.05 26.33 2.47
C LYS A 23 4.10 25.91 1.02
N LYS A 24 5.32 25.73 0.48
CA LYS A 24 5.56 25.05 -0.79
C LYS A 24 4.84 23.71 -0.68
N THR A 25 3.63 23.66 -1.21
CA THR A 25 2.92 22.41 -1.43
C THR A 25 3.82 21.67 -2.40
N ASN A 26 4.47 20.63 -1.91
CA ASN A 26 5.21 19.70 -2.77
C ASN A 26 4.30 19.39 -3.96
N PRO A 27 4.82 19.43 -5.21
CA PRO A 27 4.00 19.14 -6.37
C PRO A 27 3.30 17.82 -6.12
N VAL A 28 1.97 17.85 -6.17
CA VAL A 28 1.12 16.67 -6.02
C VAL A 28 1.65 15.68 -7.04
N SER A 29 2.37 14.64 -6.59
CA SER A 29 2.83 13.62 -7.52
C SER A 29 1.57 13.00 -8.10
N GLU A 30 1.35 13.18 -9.39
CA GLU A 30 0.18 12.62 -10.06
C GLU A 30 0.23 11.10 -9.89
N PHE A 31 -0.81 10.54 -9.27
CA PHE A 31 -1.04 9.10 -9.27
C PHE A 31 -2.44 8.83 -9.78
N LYS A 32 -2.57 7.74 -10.52
CA LYS A 32 -3.84 7.24 -11.04
C LYS A 32 -4.46 6.35 -9.97
N ILE A 33 -5.71 6.62 -9.60
CA ILE A 33 -6.49 5.68 -8.79
C ILE A 33 -7.05 4.60 -9.72
N LEU A 34 -6.89 3.35 -9.34
CA LEU A 34 -7.36 2.20 -10.10
C LEU A 34 -8.65 1.65 -9.48
N LYS A 35 -9.57 1.24 -10.35
CA LYS A 35 -10.78 0.50 -9.99
C LYS A 35 -10.46 -0.99 -9.86
N LEU A 36 -11.20 -1.68 -8.99
CA LEU A 36 -11.00 -3.11 -8.72
C LEU A 36 -11.02 -3.95 -10.01
N ASN A 37 -11.92 -3.65 -10.95
CA ASN A 37 -12.07 -4.42 -12.19
C ASN A 37 -10.95 -4.23 -13.23
N GLN A 38 -9.96 -3.38 -12.97
CA GLN A 38 -8.83 -3.16 -13.87
C GLN A 38 -7.79 -4.27 -13.72
N ASN A 39 -7.23 -4.75 -14.84
CA ASN A 39 -6.29 -5.89 -14.83
C ASN A 39 -4.98 -5.57 -14.09
N GLU A 40 -4.59 -4.30 -14.05
CA GLU A 40 -3.41 -3.79 -13.34
C GLU A 40 -3.47 -4.09 -11.83
N VAL A 41 -4.66 -4.29 -11.27
CA VAL A 41 -4.87 -4.64 -9.86
C VAL A 41 -4.54 -6.11 -9.56
N GLN A 42 -4.65 -7.01 -10.55
CA GLN A 42 -4.43 -8.44 -10.34
C GLN A 42 -2.93 -8.76 -10.18
N GLY A 43 -2.57 -9.58 -9.19
CA GLY A 43 -1.21 -10.07 -9.07
C GLY A 43 -0.78 -10.45 -7.65
N ILE A 44 0.52 -10.66 -7.49
CA ILE A 44 1.16 -10.89 -6.20
C ILE A 44 1.65 -9.56 -5.64
N TYR A 45 1.43 -9.34 -4.34
CA TYR A 45 1.78 -8.13 -3.64
C TYR A 45 2.56 -8.49 -2.37
N HIS A 46 3.51 -7.62 -2.01
CA HIS A 46 4.06 -7.57 -0.67
C HIS A 46 3.25 -6.57 0.16
N PHE A 47 2.62 -7.02 1.25
CA PHE A 47 1.94 -6.14 2.19
C PHE A 47 2.87 -5.76 3.35
N SER A 48 2.91 -4.48 3.67
CA SER A 48 3.67 -3.94 4.80
C SER A 48 2.99 -4.25 6.13
N SER A 49 3.71 -3.99 7.22
CA SER A 49 3.19 -4.05 8.59
C SER A 49 2.65 -5.44 9.00
N PRO A 50 3.44 -6.54 8.91
CA PRO A 50 2.99 -7.89 9.28
C PRO A 50 2.30 -7.98 10.64
N ALA A 51 2.82 -7.30 11.66
CA ALA A 51 2.21 -7.28 13.00
C ALA A 51 0.80 -6.68 13.04
N GLN A 52 0.50 -5.67 12.21
CA GLN A 52 -0.83 -5.06 12.18
C GLN A 52 -1.84 -5.99 11.51
N TRP A 53 -1.47 -6.57 10.36
CA TRP A 53 -2.26 -7.62 9.71
C TRP A 53 -2.49 -8.83 10.62
N ALA A 54 -1.45 -9.25 11.36
CA ALA A 54 -1.53 -10.34 12.31
C ALA A 54 -2.59 -10.08 13.40
N LYS A 55 -2.61 -8.85 13.94
CA LYS A 55 -3.61 -8.44 14.92
C LYS A 55 -5.02 -8.50 14.34
N ILE A 56 -5.21 -8.04 13.10
CA ILE A 56 -6.52 -8.04 12.42
C ILE A 56 -7.00 -9.48 12.13
N LEU A 57 -6.08 -10.35 11.71
CA LEU A 57 -6.37 -11.73 11.33
C LEU A 57 -6.23 -12.73 12.49
N ASN A 58 -5.94 -12.24 13.71
CA ASN A 58 -5.70 -13.03 14.91
C ASN A 58 -4.58 -14.10 14.77
N VAL A 59 -3.49 -13.72 14.11
CA VAL A 59 -2.31 -14.57 13.91
C VAL A 59 -1.30 -14.33 15.04
N LYS A 60 -0.95 -15.38 15.79
CA LYS A 60 0.00 -15.28 16.90
C LYS A 60 1.45 -15.09 16.44
N GLU A 61 1.82 -15.77 15.35
CA GLU A 61 3.18 -15.79 14.82
C GLU A 61 3.15 -15.46 13.31
N PRO A 62 3.12 -14.16 12.94
CA PRO A 62 2.97 -13.73 11.55
C PRO A 62 4.27 -13.79 10.73
N GLY A 63 5.39 -14.13 11.35
CA GLY A 63 6.69 -13.98 10.70
C GLY A 63 6.99 -12.53 10.29
N PRO A 64 8.11 -12.31 9.57
CA PRO A 64 8.58 -10.98 9.20
C PRO A 64 8.00 -10.45 7.89
N TRP A 65 7.26 -11.25 7.13
CA TRP A 65 6.89 -10.93 5.75
C TRP A 65 5.50 -11.44 5.40
N ILE A 66 4.78 -10.68 4.55
CA ILE A 66 3.48 -11.07 4.01
C ILE A 66 3.55 -11.22 2.51
N CYS A 67 3.19 -12.41 2.03
CA CYS A 67 2.84 -12.65 0.65
C CYS A 67 1.34 -12.52 0.47
N SER A 68 0.92 -11.75 -0.51
CA SER A 68 -0.50 -11.57 -0.80
C SER A 68 -0.79 -11.71 -2.29
N GLN A 69 -1.98 -12.17 -2.63
CA GLN A 69 -2.45 -12.36 -3.99
C GLN A 69 -3.80 -11.70 -4.14
N ILE A 70 -3.91 -10.78 -5.09
CA ILE A 70 -5.17 -10.12 -5.44
C ILE A 70 -5.70 -10.73 -6.74
N ASP A 71 -6.93 -11.24 -6.68
CA ASP A 71 -7.69 -11.74 -7.82
C ASP A 71 -8.94 -10.88 -7.98
N ASN A 72 -8.89 -9.95 -8.94
CA ASN A 72 -9.98 -9.02 -9.21
C ASN A 72 -11.20 -9.68 -9.88
N LYS A 73 -11.03 -10.84 -10.52
CA LYS A 73 -12.14 -11.59 -11.12
C LYS A 73 -12.95 -12.31 -10.05
N LYS A 74 -12.28 -12.72 -8.97
CA LYS A 74 -12.90 -13.34 -7.79
C LYS A 74 -13.21 -12.37 -6.68
N ASN A 75 -12.90 -11.09 -6.84
CA ASN A 75 -13.06 -10.08 -5.80
C ASN A 75 -12.45 -10.53 -4.46
N SER A 76 -11.20 -11.04 -4.50
CA SER A 76 -10.57 -11.62 -3.32
C SER A 76 -9.09 -11.22 -3.14
N ILE A 77 -8.67 -11.17 -1.88
CA ILE A 77 -7.27 -11.12 -1.48
C ILE A 77 -6.97 -12.43 -0.73
N ARG A 78 -5.88 -13.10 -1.08
CA ARG A 78 -5.31 -14.18 -0.26
C ARG A 78 -4.05 -13.68 0.41
N ILE A 79 -3.90 -13.92 1.71
CA ILE A 79 -2.76 -13.49 2.51
C ILE A 79 -2.10 -14.73 3.12
N LYS A 80 -0.78 -14.82 2.97
CA LYS A 80 0.06 -15.81 3.63
C LYS A 80 1.19 -15.09 4.36
N PHE A 81 1.28 -15.35 5.65
CA PHE A 81 2.41 -14.95 6.48
C PHE A 81 3.55 -15.97 6.27
N VAL A 82 4.76 -15.49 6.03
CA VAL A 82 5.91 -16.40 5.80
C VAL A 82 6.12 -17.29 7.03
N ASN A 83 6.37 -18.58 6.79
CA ASN A 83 6.49 -19.64 7.80
C ASN A 83 5.19 -19.99 8.54
N ASN A 84 4.07 -19.37 8.17
CA ASN A 84 2.76 -19.78 8.65
C ASN A 84 2.09 -20.65 7.58
N PRO A 85 1.58 -21.86 7.92
CA PRO A 85 0.94 -22.73 6.94
C PRO A 85 -0.44 -22.20 6.48
N GLU A 86 -1.07 -21.33 7.26
CA GLU A 86 -2.42 -20.82 6.99
C GLU A 86 -2.41 -19.78 5.86
N VAL A 87 -3.42 -19.87 4.98
CA VAL A 87 -3.70 -18.87 3.96
C VAL A 87 -5.07 -18.26 4.25
N PHE A 88 -5.07 -16.99 4.60
CA PHE A 88 -6.27 -16.22 4.87
C PHE A 88 -6.88 -15.77 3.54
N GLN A 89 -8.19 -15.95 3.40
CA GLN A 89 -8.93 -15.46 2.24
C GLN A 89 -9.89 -14.36 2.68
N LEU A 90 -9.79 -13.22 2.01
CA LEU A 90 -10.56 -12.01 2.25
C LEU A 90 -11.35 -11.67 0.99
N SER A 91 -12.54 -11.10 1.18
CA SER A 91 -13.35 -10.55 0.11
C SER A 91 -13.03 -9.07 -0.06
N ILE A 92 -13.09 -8.56 -1.29
CA ILE A 92 -12.95 -7.14 -1.60
C ILE A 92 -14.13 -6.64 -2.42
N ILE A 93 -14.69 -5.51 -2.04
CA ILE A 93 -15.87 -4.94 -2.69
C ILE A 93 -15.55 -3.52 -3.12
N GLN A 94 -15.74 -3.21 -4.40
CA GLN A 94 -15.64 -1.83 -4.88
C GLN A 94 -16.76 -0.99 -4.24
N THR A 95 -16.38 0.07 -3.54
CA THR A 95 -17.33 1.04 -2.98
C THR A 95 -17.41 2.29 -3.85
N GLU A 96 -18.34 3.17 -3.49
CA GLU A 96 -18.37 4.54 -3.99
C GLU A 96 -17.09 5.30 -3.56
N ASN A 97 -16.74 6.35 -4.30
CA ASN A 97 -15.59 7.24 -4.03
C ASN A 97 -14.19 6.61 -4.14
N ASP A 98 -14.02 5.70 -5.10
CA ASP A 98 -12.71 5.12 -5.47
C ASP A 98 -12.05 4.20 -4.41
N PHE A 99 -12.78 3.84 -3.35
CA PHE A 99 -12.32 2.87 -2.34
C PHE A 99 -12.76 1.44 -2.65
N ILE A 100 -12.10 0.49 -2.00
CA ILE A 100 -12.59 -0.86 -1.77
C ILE A 100 -12.85 -1.08 -0.28
N SER A 101 -13.84 -1.89 0.06
CA SER A 101 -13.96 -2.52 1.38
C SER A 101 -13.20 -3.84 1.37
N VAL A 102 -12.51 -4.15 2.46
CA VAL A 102 -11.85 -5.44 2.68
C VAL A 102 -12.59 -6.14 3.81
N GLU A 103 -13.07 -7.35 3.53
CA GLU A 103 -13.90 -8.13 4.44
C GLU A 103 -13.23 -9.45 4.82
N TYR A 104 -13.34 -9.80 6.09
CA TYR A 104 -12.92 -11.09 6.63
C TYR A 104 -14.03 -11.61 7.54
N ASN A 105 -14.47 -12.86 7.34
CA ASN A 105 -15.61 -13.45 8.05
C ASN A 105 -16.88 -12.57 8.02
N ASN A 106 -17.19 -11.97 6.87
CA ASN A 106 -18.33 -11.06 6.64
C ASN A 106 -18.30 -9.77 7.48
N ILE A 107 -17.13 -9.38 7.99
CA ILE A 107 -16.93 -8.12 8.71
C ILE A 107 -15.97 -7.25 7.90
N ILE A 108 -16.34 -5.99 7.67
CA ILE A 108 -15.45 -4.99 7.05
C ILE A 108 -14.34 -4.67 8.05
N ILE A 109 -13.13 -5.15 7.77
CA ILE A 109 -11.95 -4.96 8.63
C ILE A 109 -11.16 -3.71 8.25
N LEU A 110 -11.14 -3.36 6.96
CA LEU A 110 -10.37 -2.27 6.41
C LEU A 110 -11.09 -1.70 5.20
N LYS A 111 -10.67 -0.51 4.77
CA LYS A 111 -10.89 -0.05 3.40
C LYS A 111 -9.55 0.22 2.73
N GLY A 112 -9.52 0.24 1.40
CA GLY A 112 -8.30 0.47 0.64
C GLY A 112 -8.50 1.22 -0.67
N VAL A 113 -7.39 1.66 -1.26
CA VAL A 113 -7.34 2.36 -2.54
C VAL A 113 -6.19 1.80 -3.36
N PHE A 114 -6.47 1.37 -4.59
CA PHE A 114 -5.43 1.02 -5.55
C PHE A 114 -4.91 2.26 -6.24
N VAL A 115 -3.59 2.40 -6.29
CA VAL A 115 -2.92 3.55 -6.90
C VAL A 115 -1.79 3.07 -7.80
N GLN A 116 -1.55 3.82 -8.86
CA GLN A 116 -0.38 3.69 -9.72
C GLN A 116 0.29 5.06 -9.79
N GLU A 117 1.52 5.17 -9.27
CA GLU A 117 2.27 6.44 -9.32
C GLU A 117 2.70 6.72 -10.77
N LYS A 118 2.69 8.00 -11.19
CA LYS A 118 3.09 8.36 -12.56
C LYS A 118 4.54 7.98 -12.81
N GLY A 119 4.78 7.30 -13.94
CA GLY A 119 6.09 6.75 -14.29
C GLY A 119 6.31 5.33 -13.77
N GLU A 120 5.45 4.84 -12.87
CA GLU A 120 5.52 3.48 -12.36
C GLU A 120 4.48 2.58 -13.05
N ASP A 121 4.93 1.45 -13.56
CA ASP A 121 4.08 0.39 -14.12
C ASP A 121 3.53 -0.59 -13.04
N TRP A 122 3.51 -0.20 -11.74
CA TRP A 122 3.15 -1.10 -10.62
C TRP A 122 1.96 -0.50 -9.91
N THR A 123 1.09 -1.41 -9.51
CA THR A 123 0.00 -1.07 -8.62
C THR A 123 0.47 -1.17 -7.18
N SER A 124 0.12 -0.17 -6.39
CA SER A 124 0.16 -0.23 -4.94
C SER A 124 -1.27 -0.18 -4.39
N ILE A 125 -1.46 -0.70 -3.19
CA ILE A 125 -2.68 -0.52 -2.42
C ILE A 125 -2.35 0.20 -1.11
N LYS A 126 -3.18 1.16 -0.73
CA LYS A 126 -3.16 1.79 0.60
C LYS A 126 -4.33 1.25 1.39
N PHE A 127 -4.12 0.93 2.66
CA PHE A 127 -5.17 0.50 3.58
C PHE A 127 -5.36 1.50 4.71
N PHE A 128 -6.60 1.60 5.15
CA PHE A 128 -7.09 2.52 6.17
C PHE A 128 -8.07 1.79 7.09
N ASP A 129 -8.31 2.33 8.28
CA ASP A 129 -9.40 1.86 9.11
C ASP A 129 -10.73 2.09 8.35
N SER A 130 -11.67 1.18 8.50
CA SER A 130 -12.97 1.24 7.81
C SER A 130 -13.77 2.51 8.15
N SER A 131 -13.60 3.05 9.36
CA SER A 131 -14.25 4.28 9.84
C SER A 131 -13.49 5.58 9.54
N GLU A 132 -12.26 5.51 9.02
CA GLU A 132 -11.42 6.69 8.83
C GLU A 132 -11.97 7.59 7.71
N GLN A 133 -12.08 8.90 7.91
CA GLN A 133 -12.43 9.82 6.81
C GLN A 133 -11.16 10.31 6.13
N VAL A 134 -10.88 9.79 4.93
CA VAL A 134 -9.66 10.09 4.18
C VAL A 134 -10.00 10.39 2.73
N ASP A 135 -9.26 11.34 2.14
CA ASP A 135 -9.25 11.55 0.70
C ASP A 135 -8.42 10.43 0.04
N PRO A 136 -8.97 9.65 -0.91
CA PRO A 136 -8.22 8.60 -1.61
C PRO A 136 -7.02 9.17 -2.39
N ARG A 137 -7.03 10.47 -2.69
CA ARG A 137 -5.95 11.21 -3.35
C ARG A 137 -4.88 11.73 -2.38
N ALA A 138 -5.05 11.54 -1.08
CA ALA A 138 -4.00 11.87 -0.10
C ALA A 138 -2.79 10.93 -0.28
N ARG A 139 -1.60 11.51 -0.52
CA ARG A 139 -0.37 10.73 -0.76
C ARG A 139 0.13 10.03 0.51
N TYR A 140 0.13 10.74 1.63
CA TYR A 140 0.81 10.36 2.88
C TYR A 140 -0.10 9.78 3.96
N ALA A 141 -1.42 9.76 3.76
CA ALA A 141 -2.31 9.01 4.63
C ALA A 141 -2.08 7.51 4.33
N ARG A 142 -1.24 6.83 5.11
CA ARG A 142 -0.95 5.40 4.94
C ARG A 142 -0.71 4.76 6.32
N ARG A 143 -1.54 3.80 6.72
CA ARG A 143 -1.28 2.93 7.89
C ARG A 143 -0.62 1.62 7.51
N MET A 144 -1.18 0.98 6.48
CA MET A 144 -0.61 -0.21 5.85
C MET A 144 -0.65 -0.03 4.34
N THR A 145 0.29 -0.66 3.65
CA THR A 145 0.42 -0.57 2.19
C THR A 145 0.68 -1.94 1.60
N GLY A 146 0.41 -2.09 0.32
CA GLY A 146 0.87 -3.20 -0.48
C GLY A 146 1.49 -2.70 -1.78
N SER A 147 2.51 -3.37 -2.26
CA SER A 147 3.09 -3.10 -3.59
C SER A 147 3.17 -4.39 -4.39
N GLN A 148 2.76 -4.31 -5.65
CA GLN A 148 2.79 -5.45 -6.56
C GLN A 148 4.24 -5.91 -6.77
N TYR A 149 4.46 -7.22 -6.71
CA TYR A 149 5.75 -7.83 -7.02
C TYR A 149 6.07 -7.61 -8.50
N ARG A 150 7.24 -7.02 -8.75
CA ARG A 150 7.73 -6.70 -10.10
C ARG A 150 8.93 -7.54 -10.47
N ASN A 151 9.91 -7.50 -9.59
CA ASN A 151 11.20 -8.12 -9.79
C ASN A 151 11.35 -9.23 -8.77
N SER A 152 11.97 -10.31 -9.23
CA SER A 152 12.47 -11.39 -8.41
C SER A 152 13.99 -11.45 -8.59
N TYR A 153 14.71 -11.81 -7.55
CA TYR A 153 16.14 -12.02 -7.54
C TYR A 153 16.48 -13.50 -7.62
N PHE A 154 15.69 -14.36 -6.97
CA PHE A 154 16.01 -15.77 -6.79
C PHE A 154 15.02 -16.71 -7.49
N VAL A 155 13.78 -16.28 -7.65
CA VAL A 155 12.71 -17.03 -8.33
C VAL A 155 12.60 -16.55 -9.78
N LYS A 156 12.34 -17.41 -10.78
CA LYS A 156 12.26 -16.97 -12.19
C LYS A 156 11.15 -15.96 -12.41
N LYS A 157 9.97 -16.24 -11.82
CA LYS A 157 8.81 -15.35 -11.83
C LYS A 157 7.94 -15.60 -10.60
N VAL A 158 7.52 -14.55 -9.91
CA VAL A 158 6.60 -14.65 -8.77
C VAL A 158 5.16 -14.63 -9.28
N GLN A 159 4.49 -15.78 -9.34
CA GLN A 159 3.14 -15.91 -9.92
C GLN A 159 2.08 -16.29 -8.89
N ASN A 160 2.48 -16.84 -7.76
CA ASN A 160 1.59 -17.30 -6.69
C ASN A 160 2.21 -17.00 -5.31
N LEU A 161 1.49 -17.35 -4.24
CA LEU A 161 1.94 -17.13 -2.86
C LEU A 161 3.18 -17.95 -2.49
N GLU A 162 3.31 -19.18 -3.02
CA GLU A 162 4.47 -20.05 -2.80
C GLU A 162 5.73 -19.42 -3.41
N ASP A 163 5.64 -18.88 -4.61
CA ASP A 163 6.77 -18.20 -5.25
C ASP A 163 7.22 -16.97 -4.46
N CYS A 164 6.29 -16.19 -3.92
CA CYS A 164 6.63 -15.05 -3.08
C CYS A 164 7.32 -15.49 -1.78
N GLU A 165 6.82 -16.55 -1.15
CA GLU A 165 7.44 -17.09 0.05
C GLU A 165 8.83 -17.64 -0.23
N MET A 166 9.01 -18.36 -1.35
CA MET A 166 10.32 -18.86 -1.75
C MET A 166 11.30 -17.73 -2.08
N GLU A 167 10.86 -16.69 -2.80
CA GLU A 167 11.68 -15.50 -3.07
C GLU A 167 12.22 -14.88 -1.77
N TYR A 168 11.36 -14.76 -0.75
CA TYR A 168 11.76 -14.26 0.57
C TYR A 168 12.71 -15.22 1.29
N LYS A 169 12.36 -16.51 1.38
CA LYS A 169 13.14 -17.51 2.13
C LYS A 169 14.52 -17.74 1.53
N ILE A 170 14.64 -17.77 0.20
CA ILE A 170 15.93 -17.88 -0.48
C ILE A 170 16.75 -16.61 -0.22
N GLY A 171 16.13 -15.42 -0.30
CA GLY A 171 16.79 -14.16 0.05
C GLY A 171 17.38 -14.17 1.46
N GLY A 172 16.59 -14.56 2.46
CA GLY A 172 17.06 -14.75 3.84
C GLY A 172 18.23 -15.73 3.92
N CYS A 173 18.08 -16.93 3.33
CA CYS A 173 19.15 -17.93 3.29
C CYS A 173 20.47 -17.39 2.71
N THR A 174 20.41 -16.58 1.63
CA THR A 174 21.64 -16.03 1.03
C THR A 174 22.34 -14.98 1.89
N GLN A 175 21.60 -14.36 2.82
CA GLN A 175 22.12 -13.38 3.77
C GLN A 175 22.63 -14.04 5.06
N ASP A 176 22.12 -15.23 5.39
CA ASP A 176 22.52 -15.96 6.58
C ASP A 176 23.93 -16.58 6.46
N PRO A 177 24.68 -16.65 7.58
CA PRO A 177 25.87 -17.48 7.69
C PRO A 177 25.56 -18.94 7.36
N ILE A 178 26.53 -19.67 6.78
CA ILE A 178 26.32 -21.03 6.24
C ILE A 178 25.72 -21.97 7.29
N GLU A 179 26.17 -21.87 8.53
CA GLU A 179 25.74 -22.66 9.68
C GLU A 179 24.27 -22.43 10.09
N ASN A 180 23.68 -21.30 9.71
CA ASN A 180 22.31 -20.92 10.07
C ASN A 180 21.32 -21.07 8.91
N ARG A 181 21.80 -21.45 7.73
CA ARG A 181 20.95 -21.57 6.54
C ARG A 181 20.01 -22.75 6.65
N GLU A 182 18.74 -22.51 6.33
CA GLU A 182 17.73 -23.57 6.18
C GLU A 182 18.15 -24.61 5.12
N TRP A 183 18.76 -24.15 4.02
CA TRP A 183 19.34 -25.00 2.99
C TRP A 183 20.80 -24.63 2.78
N SER A 184 21.70 -25.60 2.90
CA SER A 184 23.16 -25.38 2.80
C SER A 184 23.59 -24.61 1.55
N ASN A 185 22.88 -24.79 0.43
CA ASN A 185 23.12 -24.12 -0.85
C ASN A 185 22.03 -23.10 -1.23
N CYS A 186 21.11 -22.78 -0.32
CA CYS A 186 19.94 -21.93 -0.57
C CYS A 186 19.05 -22.36 -1.74
N LYS A 187 19.03 -23.66 -2.05
CA LYS A 187 18.14 -24.25 -3.06
C LYS A 187 17.11 -25.14 -2.37
N PRO A 188 15.88 -24.64 -2.14
CA PRO A 188 14.80 -25.45 -1.57
C PRO A 188 14.61 -26.76 -2.34
N PRO A 189 14.65 -27.93 -1.68
CA PRO A 189 14.45 -29.22 -2.34
C PRO A 189 13.09 -29.29 -3.05
N GLY A 190 13.11 -29.71 -4.32
CA GLY A 190 11.89 -29.88 -5.11
C GLY A 190 11.28 -28.59 -5.69
N TYR A 191 11.76 -27.40 -5.30
CA TYR A 191 11.28 -26.14 -5.86
C TYR A 191 11.90 -25.85 -7.23
N LYS A 192 11.08 -25.88 -8.28
CA LYS A 192 11.52 -25.87 -9.68
C LYS A 192 11.63 -24.47 -10.31
N ASN A 193 11.15 -23.45 -9.61
CA ASN A 193 11.06 -22.08 -10.13
C ASN A 193 12.26 -21.20 -9.70
N LEU A 194 13.42 -21.81 -9.43
CA LEU A 194 14.68 -21.11 -9.10
C LEU A 194 15.34 -20.51 -10.34
N LYS A 195 15.97 -19.34 -10.20
CA LYS A 195 16.86 -18.74 -11.21
C LYS A 195 18.20 -19.46 -11.31
#